data_AF-A0A7Z0HC58-F1
#
_entry.id   AF-A0A7Z0HC58-F1
#
_cell.length_a   1.000
_cell.length_b   1.000
_cell.length_c   1.000
_cell.angle_alpha   90.00
_cell.angle_beta   90.00
_cell.angle_gamma   90.00
#
_symmetry.space_group_name_H-M   'P 1'
#
loop_
_entity.id
_entity.type
_entity.pdbx_description
1 polymer ?
#
loop_
_entity_poly.entity_id
_entity_poly.type
_entity_poly.pdbx_seq_one_letter_code
_entity_poly.pdbx_strand_id
1 'polypeptide(L)'
;MATTRSNTKPLKTVKPIAPIAQRLKVTWLIWLVYRLLGLPIFISIFNPSSPDIVGGIAWQALWLVPALILTPWILRGRSPYALLISSMFTLVYLGASGVVLFTRIYSSSWAEIAVYLTDFLLLLAINVWLFILLKRLPSMNNVVKKPRQ
;
A
#
# COMPACT_ATOMS: atom_id res chain seq x y z
N MET A 1 -31.55 36.22 37.40
CA MET A 1 -31.13 36.26 35.98
C MET A 1 -30.07 35.18 35.81
N ALA A 2 -30.43 34.00 35.29
CA ALA A 2 -29.54 32.83 35.25
C ALA A 2 -28.76 32.79 33.93
N THR A 3 -27.44 32.90 34.00
CA THR A 3 -26.53 32.80 32.86
C THR A 3 -26.29 31.32 32.50
N THR A 4 -26.88 30.85 31.41
CA THR A 4 -26.57 29.55 30.80
C THR A 4 -25.19 29.59 30.15
N ARG A 5 -24.22 28.91 30.76
CA ARG A 5 -22.89 28.68 30.17
C ARG A 5 -23.03 27.68 29.01
N SER A 6 -22.75 28.13 27.78
CA SER A 6 -22.71 27.27 26.60
C SER A 6 -21.51 26.31 26.71
N ASN A 7 -21.81 25.04 26.97
CA ASN A 7 -20.82 23.96 27.02
C ASN A 7 -20.37 23.61 25.60
N THR A 8 -19.49 24.43 25.04
CA THR A 8 -18.92 24.23 23.71
C THR A 8 -17.82 23.18 23.83
N LYS A 9 -18.17 21.90 23.64
CA LYS A 9 -17.18 20.81 23.53
C LYS A 9 -16.20 21.16 22.40
N PRO A 10 -14.87 21.09 22.63
CA PRO A 10 -13.90 21.36 21.57
C PRO A 10 -14.11 20.35 20.45
N LEU A 11 -14.43 20.85 19.26
CA LEU A 11 -14.47 20.06 18.03
C LEU A 11 -13.14 19.32 17.92
N LYS A 12 -13.17 17.98 18.07
CA LYS A 12 -12.00 17.12 17.89
C LYS A 12 -11.34 17.52 16.58
N THR A 13 -10.14 18.08 16.66
CA THR A 13 -9.32 18.46 15.52
C THR A 13 -9.01 17.17 14.75
N VAL A 14 -9.82 16.89 13.73
CA VAL A 14 -9.61 15.73 12.85
C VAL A 14 -8.28 15.98 12.16
N LYS A 15 -7.23 15.26 12.57
CA LYS A 15 -5.90 15.36 11.94
C LYS A 15 -6.09 15.25 10.42
N PRO A 16 -5.48 16.13 9.62
CA PRO A 16 -5.71 16.15 8.18
C PRO A 16 -5.35 14.78 7.58
N ILE A 17 -6.35 14.13 6.99
CA ILE A 17 -6.24 12.81 6.34
C ILE A 17 -5.62 12.96 4.93
N ALA A 18 -5.86 14.12 4.30
CA ALA A 18 -5.38 14.46 2.96
C ALA A 18 -3.88 14.25 2.71
N PRO A 19 -2.93 14.73 3.56
CA PRO A 19 -1.50 14.56 3.29
C PRO A 19 -1.04 13.10 3.32
N ILE A 20 -1.67 12.25 4.13
CA ILE A 20 -1.30 10.83 4.25
C ILE A 20 -1.89 10.04 3.10
N ALA A 21 -3.13 10.35 2.70
CA ALA A 21 -3.72 9.80 1.50
C ALA A 21 -2.89 10.14 0.26
N GLN A 22 -2.36 11.37 0.16
CA GLN A 22 -1.50 11.78 -0.95
C GLN A 22 -0.16 11.03 -0.94
N ARG A 23 0.50 10.88 0.21
CA ARG A 23 1.73 10.09 0.34
C ARG A 23 1.50 8.62 -0.03
N LEU A 24 0.39 8.03 0.39
CA LEU A 24 0.00 6.68 0.00
C LEU A 24 -0.15 6.57 -1.52
N LYS A 25 -0.88 7.49 -2.16
CA LYS A 25 -1.07 7.48 -3.63
C LYS A 25 0.25 7.61 -4.38
N VAL A 26 1.13 8.52 -3.95
CA VAL A 26 2.44 8.72 -4.58
C VAL A 26 3.29 7.47 -4.42
N THR A 27 3.37 6.91 -3.21
CA THR A 27 4.15 5.69 -2.95
C THR A 27 3.59 4.50 -3.75
N TRP A 28 2.26 4.38 -3.85
CA TRP A 28 1.60 3.37 -4.67
C TRP A 28 1.94 3.50 -6.16
N LEU A 29 1.90 4.72 -6.71
CA LEU A 29 2.24 4.96 -8.10
C LEU A 29 3.72 4.68 -8.38
N ILE A 30 4.62 5.12 -7.48
CA ILE A 30 6.05 4.81 -7.58
C ILE A 30 6.26 3.30 -7.59
N TRP A 31 5.62 2.57 -6.67
CA TRP A 31 5.72 1.11 -6.63
C TRP A 31 5.15 0.46 -7.89
N LEU A 32 4.00 0.91 -8.40
CA LEU A 32 3.43 0.38 -9.64
C LEU A 32 4.37 0.57 -10.83
N VAL A 33 4.91 1.77 -11.01
CA VAL A 33 5.86 2.09 -12.09
C VAL A 33 7.14 1.27 -11.93
N TYR A 34 7.64 1.16 -10.70
CA TYR A 34 8.80 0.33 -10.40
C TYR A 34 8.53 -1.15 -10.71
N ARG A 35 7.37 -1.68 -10.35
CA ARG A 35 6.96 -3.07 -10.63
C ARG A 35 6.83 -3.34 -12.13
N LEU A 36 6.23 -2.41 -12.88
CA LEU A 36 5.97 -2.51 -14.32
C LEU A 36 7.22 -2.36 -15.18
N LEU A 37 8.07 -1.39 -14.85
CA LEU A 37 9.19 -0.99 -15.70
C LEU A 37 10.53 -1.19 -15.00
N GLY A 38 10.66 -0.71 -13.76
CA GLY A 38 11.91 -0.79 -13.01
C GLY A 38 12.40 -2.23 -12.86
N LEU A 39 11.56 -3.11 -12.32
CA LEU A 39 11.88 -4.50 -12.03
C LEU A 39 12.34 -5.27 -13.28
N PRO A 40 11.59 -5.30 -14.41
CA PRO A 40 12.07 -5.99 -15.62
C PRO A 40 13.30 -5.32 -16.24
N ILE A 41 13.40 -3.99 -16.26
CA ILE A 41 14.57 -3.28 -16.82
C ILE A 41 15.82 -3.59 -15.99
N PHE A 42 15.76 -3.42 -14.67
CA PHE A 42 16.91 -3.67 -13.80
C PHE A 42 17.33 -5.14 -13.83
N ILE A 43 16.38 -6.10 -13.81
CA ILE A 43 16.74 -7.52 -13.95
C ILE A 43 17.39 -7.79 -15.31
N SER A 44 16.88 -7.23 -16.41
CA SER A 44 17.47 -7.45 -17.73
C SER A 44 18.91 -6.93 -17.86
N ILE A 45 19.23 -5.84 -17.15
CA ILE A 45 20.58 -5.26 -17.13
C ILE A 45 21.51 -6.06 -16.23
N PHE A 46 21.03 -6.50 -15.06
CA PHE A 46 21.87 -7.16 -14.05
C PHE A 46 21.96 -8.68 -14.21
N ASN A 47 21.11 -9.30 -15.03
CA ASN A 47 21.10 -10.73 -15.29
C ASN A 47 21.17 -11.05 -16.80
N PRO A 48 22.38 -11.07 -17.39
CA PRO A 48 22.57 -11.38 -18.81
C PRO A 48 22.45 -12.88 -19.15
N SER A 49 22.31 -13.76 -18.15
CA SER A 49 22.16 -15.20 -18.35
C SER A 49 20.68 -15.53 -18.54
N SER A 50 20.30 -15.81 -19.79
CA SER A 50 18.95 -16.18 -20.26
C SER A 50 18.07 -16.86 -19.20
N PRO A 51 17.23 -16.10 -18.47
CA PRO A 51 16.26 -16.70 -17.57
C PRO A 51 15.07 -17.19 -18.39
N ASP A 52 14.20 -17.99 -17.79
CA ASP A 52 12.92 -18.35 -18.39
C ASP A 52 12.02 -17.09 -18.47
N ILE A 53 12.21 -16.29 -19.53
CA ILE A 53 11.60 -14.98 -19.73
C ILE A 53 10.07 -15.08 -19.71
N VAL A 54 9.51 -16.17 -20.25
CA VAL A 54 8.06 -16.40 -20.28
C VAL A 54 7.52 -16.62 -18.87
N GLY A 55 8.21 -17.44 -18.06
CA GLY A 55 7.87 -17.63 -16.65
C GLY A 55 7.96 -16.34 -15.83
N GLY A 56 9.00 -15.53 -16.07
CA GLY A 56 9.18 -14.23 -15.43
C GLY A 56 8.07 -13.23 -15.78
N ILE A 57 7.71 -13.11 -17.07
CA ILE A 57 6.64 -12.23 -17.55
C ILE A 57 5.28 -12.70 -17.04
N ALA A 58 4.99 -14.00 -17.10
CA ALA A 58 3.74 -14.57 -16.60
C ALA A 58 3.59 -14.34 -15.09
N TRP A 59 4.68 -14.52 -14.33
CA TRP A 59 4.73 -14.21 -12.91
C TRP A 59 4.47 -12.72 -12.65
N GLN A 60 5.16 -11.82 -13.37
CA GLN A 60 4.92 -10.39 -13.23
C GLN A 60 3.47 -9.99 -13.53
N ALA A 61 2.90 -10.50 -14.63
CA ALA A 61 1.53 -10.22 -15.03
C ALA A 61 0.51 -10.73 -13.99
N LEU A 62 0.71 -11.94 -13.46
CA LEU A 62 -0.12 -12.51 -12.41
C LEU A 62 -0.18 -11.62 -11.16
N TRP A 63 0.97 -11.09 -10.75
CA TRP A 63 1.05 -10.16 -9.62
C TRP A 63 0.57 -8.74 -9.95
N LEU A 64 0.46 -8.36 -11.22
CA LEU A 64 -0.05 -7.03 -11.58
C LEU A 64 -1.57 -6.94 -11.54
N VAL A 65 -2.27 -8.03 -11.86
CA VAL A 65 -3.74 -8.05 -11.96
C VAL A 65 -4.42 -7.59 -10.66
N PRO A 66 -4.11 -8.16 -9.46
CA PRO A 66 -4.76 -7.72 -8.24
C PRO A 66 -4.34 -6.30 -7.83
N ALA A 67 -3.11 -5.89 -8.13
CA ALA A 67 -2.66 -4.52 -7.88
C ALA A 67 -3.46 -3.50 -8.72
N LEU A 68 -3.70 -3.78 -10.00
CA LEU A 68 -4.51 -2.91 -10.85
C LEU A 68 -5.97 -2.82 -10.36
N ILE A 69 -6.54 -3.92 -9.86
CA ILE A 69 -7.89 -3.94 -9.26
C ILE A 69 -7.96 -3.06 -7.99
N LEU A 70 -6.91 -3.06 -7.17
CA LEU A 70 -6.83 -2.26 -5.93
C LEU A 70 -6.50 -0.77 -6.17
N THR A 71 -5.92 -0.44 -7.32
CA THR A 71 -5.52 0.92 -7.67
C THR A 71 -6.65 1.96 -7.54
N PRO A 72 -7.86 1.77 -8.08
CA PRO A 72 -8.95 2.73 -7.89
C PRO A 72 -9.33 2.91 -6.42
N TRP A 73 -9.18 1.88 -5.59
CA TRP A 73 -9.52 1.94 -4.15
C TRP A 73 -8.50 2.77 -3.37
N ILE A 74 -7.22 2.59 -3.68
CA ILE A 74 -6.11 3.36 -3.09
C ILE A 74 -6.15 4.82 -3.56
N LEU A 75 -6.46 5.06 -4.83
CA LEU A 75 -6.60 6.41 -5.38
C LEU A 75 -7.83 7.15 -4.86
N ARG A 76 -8.96 6.47 -4.59
CA ARG A 76 -10.14 7.12 -3.97
C ARG A 76 -9.95 7.35 -2.48
N GLY A 77 -9.34 6.43 -1.73
CA GLY A 77 -8.93 6.62 -0.33
C GLY A 77 -10.05 7.02 0.66
N ARG A 78 -11.32 6.90 0.28
CA ARG A 78 -12.47 7.39 1.05
C ARG A 78 -13.19 6.31 1.87
N SER A 79 -12.97 5.03 1.57
CA SER A 79 -13.65 3.92 2.25
C SER A 79 -12.71 3.19 3.22
N PRO A 80 -13.02 3.17 4.53
CA PRO A 80 -12.26 2.40 5.53
C PRO A 80 -12.18 0.91 5.19
N TYR A 81 -13.27 0.30 4.70
CA TYR A 81 -13.29 -1.10 4.28
C TYR A 81 -12.35 -1.35 3.10
N ALA A 82 -12.36 -0.48 2.08
CA ALA A 82 -11.51 -0.64 0.91
C ALA A 82 -10.02 -0.55 1.27
N LEU A 83 -9.67 0.32 2.22
CA LEU A 83 -8.30 0.48 2.73
C LEU A 83 -7.84 -0.71 3.57
N LEU A 84 -8.74 -1.31 4.35
CA LEU A 84 -8.48 -2.54 5.10
C LEU A 84 -8.16 -3.70 4.15
N ILE A 85 -9.02 -3.92 3.15
CA ILE A 85 -8.80 -4.96 2.14
C ILE A 85 -7.50 -4.68 1.38
N SER A 86 -7.26 -3.43 0.98
CA SER A 86 -6.01 -3.04 0.32
C SER A 86 -4.79 -3.38 1.18
N SER A 87 -4.85 -3.15 2.50
CA SER A 87 -3.77 -3.50 3.43
C SER A 87 -3.54 -5.00 3.52
N MET A 88 -4.61 -5.81 3.56
CA MET A 88 -4.45 -7.27 3.60
C MET A 88 -3.79 -7.78 2.33
N PHE A 89 -4.19 -7.27 1.16
CA PHE A 89 -3.54 -7.62 -0.10
C PHE A 89 -2.08 -7.16 -0.13
N THR A 90 -1.78 -5.92 0.25
CA THR A 90 -0.40 -5.43 0.25
C THR A 90 0.50 -6.18 1.23
N LEU A 91 -0.04 -6.77 2.30
CA LEU A 91 0.71 -7.68 3.19
C LEU A 91 1.04 -9.01 2.50
N VAL A 92 0.13 -9.57 1.71
CA VAL A 92 0.40 -10.78 0.91
C VAL A 92 1.51 -10.51 -0.11
N TYR A 93 1.46 -9.35 -0.78
CA TYR A 93 2.50 -8.91 -1.71
C TYR A 93 3.84 -8.72 -1.01
N LEU A 94 3.84 -8.11 0.18
CA LEU A 94 5.04 -7.93 0.99
C LEU A 94 5.64 -9.29 1.39
N GLY A 95 4.80 -10.25 1.80
CA GLY A 95 5.22 -11.60 2.12
C GLY A 95 5.86 -12.32 0.94
N ALA A 96 5.22 -12.29 -0.23
CA ALA A 96 5.78 -12.90 -1.44
C ALA A 96 7.08 -12.20 -1.91
N SER A 97 7.13 -10.87 -1.86
CA SER A 97 8.34 -10.10 -2.15
C SER A 97 9.47 -10.45 -1.17
N GLY A 98 9.16 -10.62 0.11
CA GLY A 98 10.10 -11.05 1.14
C GLY A 98 10.66 -12.45 0.89
N VAL A 99 9.82 -13.41 0.48
CA VAL A 99 10.28 -14.76 0.10
C VAL A 99 11.22 -14.68 -1.11
N VAL A 100 10.85 -13.95 -2.17
CA VAL A 100 11.69 -13.79 -3.36
C VAL A 100 13.03 -13.12 -3.00
N LEU A 101 13.02 -12.05 -2.21
CA LEU A 101 14.22 -11.40 -1.71
C LEU A 101 15.12 -12.40 -0.96
N PHE A 102 14.54 -13.18 -0.04
CA PHE A 102 15.30 -14.16 0.75
C PHE A 102 15.94 -15.23 -0.14
N THR A 103 15.21 -15.76 -1.14
CA THR A 103 15.79 -16.71 -2.10
C THR A 103 16.95 -16.13 -2.90
N ARG A 104 16.90 -14.82 -3.21
CA ARG A 104 17.94 -14.14 -4.00
C ARG A 104 19.18 -13.79 -3.18
N ILE A 105 19.07 -13.65 -1.85
CA ILE A 105 20.23 -13.47 -0.96
C ILE A 105 21.20 -14.66 -1.06
N TYR A 106 20.69 -15.88 -1.21
CA TYR A 106 21.54 -17.09 -1.28
C TYR A 106 22.01 -17.43 -2.70
N SER A 107 21.31 -16.96 -3.72
CA SER A 107 21.48 -17.44 -5.09
C SER A 107 21.96 -16.40 -6.09
N SER A 108 22.06 -15.12 -5.71
CA SER A 108 22.20 -14.04 -6.69
C SER A 108 23.24 -12.97 -6.37
N SER A 109 23.52 -12.14 -7.38
CA SER A 109 24.40 -10.98 -7.30
C SER A 109 23.82 -9.90 -6.37
N TRP A 110 24.70 -9.11 -5.75
CA TRP A 110 24.33 -7.98 -4.89
C TRP A 110 23.37 -6.99 -5.57
N ALA A 111 23.47 -6.84 -6.90
CA ALA A 111 22.62 -5.95 -7.66
C ALA A 111 21.16 -6.44 -7.70
N GLU A 112 20.91 -7.74 -7.93
CA GLU A 112 19.55 -8.29 -7.87
C GLU A 112 18.94 -8.19 -6.48
N ILE A 113 19.75 -8.44 -5.43
CA ILE A 113 19.30 -8.29 -4.04
C ILE A 113 18.82 -6.86 -3.79
N ALA A 114 19.54 -5.84 -4.26
CA ALA A 114 19.14 -4.44 -4.12
C ALA A 114 17.82 -4.11 -4.86
N VAL A 115 17.63 -4.68 -6.06
CA VAL A 115 16.38 -4.50 -6.85
C VAL A 115 15.17 -5.07 -6.12
N TYR A 116 15.28 -6.29 -5.58
CA TYR A 116 14.19 -6.91 -4.82
C TYR A 116 14.00 -6.29 -3.44
N LEU A 117 15.07 -5.80 -2.81
CA LEU A 117 14.99 -5.08 -1.53
C LEU A 117 14.22 -3.77 -1.70
N THR A 118 14.41 -3.08 -2.83
CA THR A 118 13.68 -1.84 -3.14
C THR A 118 12.19 -2.11 -3.33
N ASP A 119 11.81 -3.20 -4.02
CA ASP A 119 10.41 -3.63 -4.14
C ASP A 119 9.79 -3.92 -2.75
N PHE A 120 10.53 -4.64 -1.90
CA PHE A 120 10.10 -4.96 -0.54
C PHE A 120 9.89 -3.70 0.31
N LEU A 121 10.83 -2.75 0.28
CA LEU A 121 10.75 -1.50 1.05
C LEU A 121 9.60 -0.61 0.58
N LEU A 122 9.33 -0.56 -0.72
CA LEU A 122 8.18 0.18 -1.27
C LEU A 122 6.85 -0.42 -0.78
N LEU A 123 6.71 -1.74 -0.80
CA LEU A 123 5.53 -2.43 -0.26
C LEU A 123 5.37 -2.21 1.25
N LEU A 124 6.47 -2.20 2.00
CA LEU A 124 6.46 -1.92 3.43
C LEU A 124 5.98 -0.49 3.69
N ALA A 125 6.51 0.48 2.95
CA ALA A 125 6.09 1.89 3.05
C ALA A 125 4.59 2.06 2.74
N ILE A 126 4.08 1.41 1.68
CA ILE A 126 2.65 1.40 1.36
C ILE A 126 1.81 0.88 2.54
N ASN A 127 2.20 -0.26 3.12
CA ASN A 127 1.50 -0.84 4.26
C ASN A 127 1.53 0.08 5.49
N VAL A 128 2.67 0.72 5.78
CA VAL A 128 2.77 1.70 6.87
C VAL A 128 1.81 2.87 6.65
N TRP A 129 1.77 3.44 5.44
CA TRP A 129 0.83 4.52 5.12
C TRP A 129 -0.63 4.08 5.24
N LEU A 130 -0.98 2.89 4.75
CA LEU A 130 -2.32 2.30 4.89
C LEU A 130 -2.73 2.16 6.35
N PHE A 131 -1.83 1.64 7.21
CA PHE A 131 -2.12 1.43 8.62
C PHE A 131 -2.28 2.75 9.38
N ILE A 132 -1.45 3.75 9.08
CA ILE A 132 -1.58 5.10 9.65
C ILE A 132 -2.91 5.73 9.21
N LEU A 133 -3.32 5.54 7.96
CA LEU A 133 -4.57 6.09 7.43
C LEU A 133 -5.79 5.41 8.05
N LEU A 134 -5.76 4.08 8.22
CA LEU A 134 -6.78 3.32 8.94
C LEU A 134 -6.95 3.77 10.39
N LYS A 135 -5.83 4.01 11.11
CA LYS A 135 -5.86 4.55 12.49
C LYS A 135 -6.47 5.95 12.59
N ARG A 136 -6.53 6.71 11.50
CA ARG A 136 -7.03 8.10 11.46
C ARG A 136 -8.47 8.21 10.98
N LEU A 137 -9.03 7.17 10.39
CA LEU A 137 -10.43 7.16 9.95
C LEU A 137 -11.37 7.00 11.17
N PRO A 138 -12.54 7.64 11.16
CA PRO A 138 -13.51 7.49 12.24
C PRO A 138 -13.90 6.00 12.39
N SER A 139 -13.84 5.50 13.62
CA SER A 139 -14.21 4.12 13.92
C SER A 139 -15.61 3.82 13.39
N MET A 140 -15.72 2.74 12.63
CA MET A 140 -16.94 2.31 11.94
C MET A 140 -18.07 1.92 12.91
N ASN A 141 -17.78 1.87 14.22
CA ASN A 141 -18.76 1.56 15.25
C ASN A 141 -19.60 2.77 15.71
N ASN A 142 -19.42 3.95 15.12
CA ASN A 142 -20.23 5.14 15.44
C ASN A 142 -21.55 5.18 14.66
N VAL A 143 -22.22 4.04 14.52
CA VAL A 143 -23.66 4.04 14.21
C VAL A 143 -24.34 4.60 15.46
N VAL A 144 -24.38 5.93 15.57
CA VAL A 144 -25.35 6.61 16.42
C VAL A 144 -26.70 6.15 15.89
N LYS A 145 -27.28 5.13 16.55
CA LYS A 145 -28.67 4.74 16.35
C LYS A 145 -29.48 6.03 16.56
N LYS A 146 -29.93 6.66 15.47
CA LYS A 146 -30.95 7.69 15.57
C LYS A 146 -32.14 7.01 16.26
N PRO A 147 -32.61 7.50 17.42
CA PRO A 147 -33.89 7.04 17.93
C PRO A 147 -34.92 7.35 16.85
N ARG A 148 -35.69 6.32 16.43
CA ARG A 148 -36.90 6.53 15.64
C ARG A 148 -37.79 7.44 16.48
N GLN A 149 -38.01 8.66 16.01
CA GLN A 149 -39.13 9.48 16.46
C GLN A 149 -40.39 8.95 15.79
#